data_AF-A1WRR2-F1
#
_entry.id   AF-A1WRR2-F1
#
_cell.length_a   1.000
_cell.length_b   1.000
_cell.length_c   1.000
_cell.angle_alpha   90.00
_cell.angle_beta   90.00
_cell.angle_gamma   90.00
#
_symmetry.space_group_name_H-M   'P 1'
#
loop_
_entity.id
_entity.type
_entity.pdbx_description
1 polymer ?
#
loop_
_entity_poly.entity_id
_entity_poly.type
_entity_poly.pdbx_seq_one_letter_code
_entity_poly.pdbx_strand_id
1 'polypeptide(L)'
;MKRLDRRQMAKQVARDLPKNAVVDLGIGMPTQVTDYLAAEHGVFLHSENGILGMRLLGGDESPDVDLIDASKQFIALTEGAAIFDHACSFAIMRGGRLDVSMLGAFEVSASGDLANWSLGPDDPLPSVGGAMDLAIGARALWVMMQARTREGRPRLVSHCTLPLTGAGVVNRVYTDIGVFDLRDGHFVPRALVPGLDVSALHEWISGPVRLDGPVAVIDLPRTPPLKETST
;
A
#
# COMPACT_ATOMS: atom_id res chain seq x y z
N MET A 1 2.19 -20.03 -14.12
CA MET A 1 2.73 -19.12 -13.10
C MET A 1 1.67 -18.85 -12.04
N LYS A 2 1.98 -18.96 -10.75
CA LYS A 2 1.03 -18.63 -9.66
C LYS A 2 1.26 -17.19 -9.22
N ARG A 3 0.19 -16.39 -9.28
CA ARG A 3 0.17 -14.99 -8.83
C ARG A 3 -0.01 -14.90 -7.32
N LEU A 4 0.40 -13.79 -6.73
CA LEU A 4 0.12 -13.47 -5.33
C LEU A 4 -1.36 -13.13 -5.18
N ASP A 5 -1.99 -13.67 -4.14
CA ASP A 5 -3.25 -13.12 -3.65
C ASP A 5 -3.01 -11.85 -2.81
N ARG A 6 -4.11 -11.18 -2.42
CA ARG A 6 -4.05 -9.94 -1.63
C ARG A 6 -3.34 -10.11 -0.29
N ARG A 7 -3.52 -11.25 0.36
CA ARG A 7 -2.91 -11.58 1.66
C ARG A 7 -1.41 -11.81 1.52
N GLN A 8 -0.99 -12.50 0.47
CA GLN A 8 0.43 -12.72 0.18
C GLN A 8 1.15 -11.41 -0.15
N MET A 9 0.53 -10.51 -0.91
CA MET A 9 1.06 -9.16 -1.13
C MET A 9 1.16 -8.37 0.19
N ALA A 10 0.13 -8.40 1.04
CA ALA A 10 0.13 -7.67 2.31
C ALA A 10 1.23 -8.20 3.25
N LYS A 11 1.44 -9.52 3.27
CA LYS A 11 2.56 -10.14 4.00
C LYS A 11 3.93 -9.73 3.46
N GLN A 12 4.06 -9.56 2.14
CA GLN A 12 5.30 -9.08 1.53
C GLN A 12 5.57 -7.62 1.92
N VAL A 13 4.54 -6.76 1.90
CA VAL A 13 4.64 -5.37 2.39
C VAL A 13 5.09 -5.35 3.85
N ALA A 14 4.41 -6.10 4.73
CA ALA A 14 4.72 -6.12 6.16
C ALA A 14 6.18 -6.53 6.46
N ARG A 15 6.75 -7.43 5.65
CA ARG A 15 8.15 -7.84 5.73
C ARG A 15 9.14 -6.77 5.28
N ASP A 16 8.76 -5.95 4.31
CA ASP A 16 9.63 -4.94 3.72
C ASP A 16 9.61 -3.61 4.49
N LEU A 17 8.60 -3.38 5.33
CA LEU A 17 8.50 -2.18 6.16
C LEU A 17 9.73 -2.06 7.07
N PRO A 18 10.31 -0.86 7.22
CA PRO A 18 11.41 -0.65 8.15
C PRO A 18 10.96 -0.91 9.60
N LYS A 19 11.87 -1.42 10.43
CA LYS A 19 11.62 -1.55 11.86
C LYS A 19 11.35 -0.17 12.48
N ASN A 20 10.41 -0.11 13.42
CA ASN A 20 10.00 1.10 14.12
C ASN A 20 9.48 2.23 13.21
N ALA A 21 9.08 1.91 11.98
CA ALA A 21 8.56 2.91 11.04
C ALA A 21 7.20 3.46 11.52
N VAL A 22 6.97 4.74 11.26
CA VAL A 22 5.63 5.33 11.31
C VAL A 22 4.96 5.17 9.96
N VAL A 23 3.83 4.46 9.92
CA VAL A 23 3.18 4.01 8.70
C VAL A 23 1.73 4.43 8.65
N ASP A 24 1.31 4.99 7.51
CA ASP A 24 -0.10 5.23 7.20
C ASP A 24 -0.56 4.26 6.10
N LEU A 25 -1.72 3.63 6.31
CA LEU A 25 -2.28 2.62 5.41
C LEU A 25 -3.63 3.09 4.87
N GLY A 26 -3.68 3.37 3.57
CA GLY A 26 -4.90 3.72 2.88
C GLY A 26 -5.94 2.59 2.88
N ILE A 27 -7.21 2.96 2.78
CA ILE A 27 -8.34 2.02 2.82
C ILE A 27 -8.22 0.94 1.73
N GLY A 28 -8.62 -0.31 2.04
CA GLY A 28 -8.84 -1.37 1.08
C GLY A 28 -7.79 -2.47 1.09
N MET A 29 -6.97 -2.57 0.03
CA MET A 29 -5.88 -3.56 0.01
C MET A 29 -4.78 -3.26 1.04
N PRO A 30 -4.32 -2.00 1.23
CA PRO A 30 -3.27 -1.71 2.19
C PRO A 30 -3.61 -2.01 3.65
N THR A 31 -4.88 -1.88 4.07
CA THR A 31 -5.27 -2.19 5.46
C THR A 31 -5.01 -3.66 5.83
N GLN A 32 -5.00 -4.60 4.87
CA GLN A 32 -4.64 -6.01 5.16
C GLN A 32 -3.20 -6.20 5.65
N VAL A 33 -2.34 -5.19 5.50
CA VAL A 33 -0.96 -5.23 6.02
C VAL A 33 -0.96 -5.33 7.55
N THR A 34 -1.96 -4.75 8.24
CA THR A 34 -2.06 -4.77 9.71
C THR A 34 -2.07 -6.18 10.27
N ASP A 35 -2.70 -7.13 9.57
CA ASP A 35 -2.82 -8.54 9.99
C ASP A 35 -1.48 -9.29 10.00
N TYR A 36 -0.45 -8.72 9.36
CA TYR A 36 0.87 -9.33 9.20
C TYR A 36 1.99 -8.56 9.91
N LEU A 37 1.67 -7.48 10.63
CA LEU A 37 2.65 -6.76 11.44
C LEU A 37 2.96 -7.55 12.70
N ALA A 38 4.22 -7.94 12.85
CA ALA A 38 4.70 -8.59 14.06
C ALA A 38 5.02 -7.52 15.12
N ALA A 39 4.68 -7.79 16.38
CA ALA A 39 4.92 -6.83 17.47
C ALA A 39 6.41 -6.43 17.58
N GLU A 40 7.32 -7.38 17.35
CA GLU A 40 8.77 -7.14 17.35
C GLU A 40 9.28 -6.24 16.21
N HIS A 41 8.46 -5.95 15.20
CA HIS A 41 8.80 -4.98 14.16
C HIS A 41 8.65 -3.53 14.64
N GLY A 42 7.85 -3.29 15.69
CA GLY A 42 7.69 -1.98 16.32
C GLY A 42 7.03 -0.91 15.44
N VAL A 43 6.34 -1.30 14.35
CA VAL A 43 5.67 -0.35 13.45
C VAL A 43 4.55 0.38 14.20
N PHE A 44 4.55 1.71 14.10
CA PHE A 44 3.48 2.56 14.62
C PHE A 44 2.52 2.93 13.48
N LEU A 45 1.26 2.52 13.61
CA LEU A 45 0.22 2.90 12.65
C LEU A 45 -0.29 4.31 12.97
N HIS A 46 -0.27 5.17 11.96
CA HIS A 46 -0.89 6.48 11.95
C HIS A 46 -2.28 6.40 11.32
N SER A 47 -3.22 7.21 11.82
CA SER A 47 -4.52 7.43 11.19
C SER A 47 -4.81 8.92 11.05
N GLU A 48 -5.27 9.34 9.87
CA GLU A 48 -5.55 10.74 9.51
C GLU A 48 -6.62 11.43 10.37
N ASN A 49 -7.37 10.66 11.17
CA ASN A 49 -8.31 11.18 12.16
C ASN A 49 -7.69 11.45 13.54
N GLY A 50 -6.37 11.45 13.65
CA GLY A 50 -5.67 11.99 14.81
C GLY A 50 -5.09 10.96 15.77
N ILE A 51 -4.63 9.82 15.27
CA ILE A 51 -4.12 8.72 16.11
C ILE A 51 -2.74 8.28 15.61
N LEU A 52 -1.82 8.05 16.54
CA LEU A 52 -0.56 7.35 16.32
C LEU A 52 -0.45 6.19 17.30
N GLY A 53 -0.15 4.98 16.80
CA GLY A 53 -0.02 3.78 17.62
C GLY A 53 -1.36 3.10 17.86
N MET A 54 -1.95 2.51 16.82
CA MET A 54 -3.20 1.76 16.91
C MET A 54 -3.06 0.32 16.39
N ARG A 55 -4.02 -0.54 16.74
CA ARG A 55 -4.26 -1.85 16.14
C ARG A 55 -5.76 -2.09 16.00
N LEU A 56 -6.14 -3.01 15.11
CA LEU A 56 -7.53 -3.47 15.04
C LEU A 56 -7.96 -4.07 16.38
N LEU A 57 -9.23 -3.84 16.72
CA LEU A 57 -9.86 -4.40 17.91
C LEU A 57 -10.00 -5.93 17.75
N GLY A 58 -9.59 -6.66 18.79
CA GLY A 58 -9.76 -8.11 18.90
C GLY A 58 -11.22 -8.49 19.12
N GLY A 59 -11.60 -9.72 18.74
CA GLY A 59 -12.99 -10.17 18.79
C GLY A 59 -13.59 -10.28 20.20
N ASP A 60 -12.74 -10.39 21.22
CA ASP A 60 -13.10 -10.45 22.64
C ASP A 60 -13.04 -9.08 23.34
N GLU A 61 -12.55 -8.04 22.65
CA GLU A 61 -12.46 -6.69 23.20
C GLU A 61 -13.75 -5.90 22.97
N SER A 62 -14.08 -5.01 23.92
CA SER A 62 -15.27 -4.16 23.83
C SER A 62 -14.96 -2.89 23.02
N PRO A 63 -15.81 -2.51 22.05
CA PRO A 63 -15.57 -1.31 21.25
C PRO A 63 -15.77 -0.04 22.08
N ASP A 64 -14.85 0.91 21.90
CA ASP A 64 -15.00 2.30 22.32
C ASP A 64 -15.43 3.13 21.10
N VAL A 65 -16.55 3.84 21.23
CA VAL A 65 -17.13 4.60 20.12
C VAL A 65 -16.29 5.82 19.71
N ASP A 66 -15.41 6.27 20.61
CA ASP A 66 -14.49 7.38 20.35
C ASP A 66 -13.18 6.92 19.69
N LEU A 67 -12.95 5.60 19.60
CA LEU A 67 -11.73 5.00 19.03
C LEU A 67 -12.03 4.26 17.73
N ILE A 68 -11.98 5.01 16.63
CA ILE A 68 -12.09 4.49 15.27
C ILE A 68 -10.89 4.88 14.42
N ASP A 69 -10.59 4.11 13.38
CA ASP A 69 -9.66 4.52 12.33
C ASP A 69 -10.35 5.34 11.22
N ALA A 70 -9.58 5.79 10.23
CA ALA A 70 -10.07 6.48 9.04
C ALA A 70 -11.11 5.69 8.22
N SER A 71 -11.16 4.35 8.36
CA SER A 71 -12.16 3.47 7.74
C SER A 71 -13.40 3.26 8.61
N LYS A 72 -13.49 3.94 9.76
CA LYS A 72 -14.57 3.81 10.75
C LYS A 72 -14.63 2.42 11.40
N GLN A 73 -13.52 1.70 11.44
CA GLN A 73 -13.39 0.45 12.18
C GLN A 73 -12.98 0.75 13.63
N PHE A 74 -13.50 -0.01 14.59
CA PHE A 74 -13.06 0.10 15.98
C PHE A 74 -11.62 -0.37 16.13
N ILE A 75 -10.85 0.38 16.91
CA ILE A 75 -9.44 0.11 17.18
C ILE A 75 -9.15 0.04 18.67
N ALA A 76 -7.97 -0.46 19.01
CA ALA A 76 -7.37 -0.31 20.33
C ALA A 76 -6.05 0.46 20.19
N LEU A 77 -5.72 1.26 21.21
CA LEU A 77 -4.44 1.95 21.31
C LEU A 77 -3.35 0.95 21.71
N THR A 78 -2.17 1.13 21.14
CA THR A 78 -0.96 0.37 21.51
C THR A 78 -0.15 1.13 22.56
N GLU A 79 0.81 0.46 23.20
CA GLU A 79 1.71 1.13 24.14
C GLU A 79 2.47 2.27 23.43
N GLY A 80 2.52 3.44 24.06
CA GLY A 80 3.14 4.64 23.47
C GLY A 80 2.27 5.39 22.46
N ALA A 81 0.98 5.04 22.33
CA ALA A 81 0.06 5.74 21.47
C ALA A 81 -0.14 7.22 21.86
N ALA A 82 -0.49 8.03 20.87
CA ALA A 82 -0.84 9.43 21.04
C ALA A 82 -2.10 9.78 20.23
N ILE A 83 -2.93 10.67 20.79
CA ILE A 83 -4.09 11.24 20.13
C ILE A 83 -3.86 12.74 19.96
N PHE A 84 -4.24 13.28 18.81
CA PHE A 84 -4.07 14.69 18.45
C PHE A 84 -5.20 15.16 17.55
N ASP A 85 -5.34 16.48 17.40
CA ASP A 85 -6.34 17.03 16.48
C ASP A 85 -5.99 16.79 15.01
N HIS A 86 -6.98 16.97 14.14
CA HIS A 86 -6.81 16.81 12.69
C HIS A 86 -5.73 17.75 12.12
N ALA A 87 -5.59 18.97 12.63
CA ALA A 87 -4.60 19.91 12.11
C ALA A 87 -3.17 19.38 12.34
N CYS A 88 -2.91 18.82 13.52
CA CYS A 88 -1.67 18.14 13.86
C CYS A 88 -1.47 16.88 13.01
N SER A 89 -2.51 16.05 12.84
CA SER A 89 -2.46 14.84 12.00
C SER A 89 -1.99 15.16 10.57
N PHE A 90 -2.61 16.15 9.95
CA PHE A 90 -2.24 16.57 8.60
C PHE A 90 -0.89 17.31 8.54
N ALA A 91 -0.46 17.95 9.62
CA ALA A 91 0.90 18.50 9.72
C ALA A 91 1.97 17.39 9.80
N ILE A 92 1.68 16.26 10.46
CA ILE A 92 2.53 15.06 10.45
C ILE A 92 2.60 14.50 9.03
N MET A 93 1.45 14.30 8.37
CA MET A 93 1.37 13.77 7.00
C MET A 93 2.17 14.63 6.03
N ARG A 94 1.87 15.93 5.93
CA ARG A 94 2.55 16.86 5.02
C ARG A 94 4.01 17.15 5.40
N GLY A 95 4.36 16.97 6.67
CA GLY A 95 5.65 17.36 7.23
C GLY A 95 6.79 16.35 7.07
N GLY A 96 6.62 15.28 6.28
CA GLY A 96 7.68 14.28 6.11
C GLY A 96 7.93 13.45 7.37
N ARG A 97 6.91 13.27 8.22
CA ARG A 97 7.00 12.56 9.50
C ARG A 97 6.54 11.10 9.42
N LEU A 98 5.81 10.74 8.36
CA LEU A 98 5.51 9.36 8.03
C LEU A 98 6.69 8.77 7.25
N ASP A 99 7.21 7.63 7.72
CA ASP A 99 8.30 6.94 7.02
C ASP A 99 7.77 6.26 5.75
N VAL A 100 6.57 5.67 5.82
CA VAL A 100 5.90 5.04 4.67
C VAL A 100 4.41 5.40 4.69
N SER A 101 3.89 5.82 3.54
CA SER A 101 2.45 5.76 3.26
C SER A 101 2.19 4.66 2.23
N MET A 102 1.17 3.84 2.44
CA MET A 102 0.77 2.79 1.51
C MET A 102 -0.63 3.04 0.98
N LEU A 103 -0.77 3.25 -0.33
CA LEU A 103 -2.05 3.50 -0.97
C LEU A 103 -2.43 2.41 -1.98
N GLY A 104 -3.72 2.31 -2.28
CA GLY A 104 -4.17 1.67 -3.52
C GLY A 104 -3.97 2.60 -4.71
N ALA A 105 -3.98 2.05 -5.93
CA ALA A 105 -3.94 2.84 -7.15
C ALA A 105 -4.84 2.26 -8.23
N PHE A 106 -5.35 3.10 -9.13
CA PHE A 106 -5.90 2.70 -10.42
C PHE A 106 -4.82 2.54 -11.47
N GLU A 107 -3.93 3.52 -11.56
CA GLU A 107 -2.74 3.53 -12.41
C GLU A 107 -1.53 4.05 -11.62
N VAL A 108 -0.36 3.52 -11.95
CA VAL A 108 0.93 4.10 -11.56
C VAL A 108 1.78 4.24 -12.81
N SER A 109 2.35 5.42 -13.05
CA SER A 109 3.24 5.64 -14.19
C SER A 109 4.69 5.24 -13.85
N ALA A 110 5.52 5.00 -14.86
CA ALA A 110 6.94 4.69 -14.66
C ALA A 110 7.75 5.87 -14.10
N SER A 111 7.26 7.11 -14.27
CA SER A 111 7.79 8.30 -13.59
C SER A 111 7.35 8.44 -12.13
N GLY A 112 6.41 7.60 -11.67
CA GLY A 112 5.90 7.60 -10.29
C GLY A 112 4.67 8.45 -10.06
N ASP A 113 3.93 8.78 -11.11
CA ASP A 113 2.63 9.41 -10.96
C ASP A 113 1.63 8.41 -10.38
N LEU A 114 0.83 8.87 -9.42
CA LEU A 114 -0.25 8.09 -8.79
C LEU A 114 -1.59 8.60 -9.30
N ALA A 115 -2.47 7.69 -9.74
CA ALA A 115 -3.88 7.99 -9.98
C ALA A 115 -4.76 7.00 -9.21
N ASN A 116 -5.49 7.47 -8.19
CA ASN A 116 -6.28 6.58 -7.33
C ASN A 116 -7.61 7.13 -6.78
N TRP A 117 -8.02 8.33 -7.16
CA TRP A 117 -9.21 8.99 -6.57
C TRP A 117 -10.40 9.13 -7.54
N SER A 118 -10.17 9.01 -8.86
CA SER A 118 -11.21 9.09 -9.88
C SER A 118 -10.91 8.20 -11.10
N LEU A 119 -11.95 7.60 -11.66
CA LEU A 119 -11.94 6.89 -12.95
C LEU A 119 -12.22 7.80 -14.16
N GLY A 120 -12.33 9.12 -13.96
CA GLY A 120 -12.59 10.11 -14.99
C GLY A 120 -13.99 10.73 -14.93
N PRO A 121 -14.45 11.39 -16.01
CA PRO A 121 -15.69 12.19 -16.03
C PRO A 121 -16.97 11.42 -15.66
N ASP A 122 -17.01 10.12 -15.95
CA ASP A 122 -18.17 9.26 -15.70
C ASP A 122 -18.05 8.47 -14.38
N ASP A 123 -17.08 8.81 -13.53
CA ASP A 123 -16.93 8.16 -12.24
C ASP A 123 -18.10 8.52 -11.31
N PRO A 124 -18.91 7.54 -10.86
CA PRO A 124 -20.06 7.83 -10.03
C PRO A 124 -19.70 8.23 -8.59
N LEU A 125 -18.47 7.97 -8.12
CA LEU A 125 -18.08 8.19 -6.71
C LEU A 125 -16.61 8.64 -6.56
N PRO A 126 -16.20 9.79 -7.13
CA PRO A 126 -14.85 10.31 -6.92
C PRO A 126 -14.66 10.71 -5.45
N SER A 127 -13.58 10.26 -4.83
CA SER A 127 -13.22 10.65 -3.47
C SER A 127 -11.72 10.68 -3.30
N VAL A 128 -11.19 11.86 -2.99
CA VAL A 128 -9.75 12.07 -2.75
C VAL A 128 -9.34 11.72 -1.32
N GLY A 129 -10.19 12.01 -0.33
CA GLY A 129 -9.84 11.87 1.09
C GLY A 129 -8.50 12.56 1.43
N GLY A 130 -7.73 11.95 2.33
CA GLY A 130 -6.35 12.38 2.65
C GLY A 130 -5.28 11.94 1.64
N ALA A 131 -5.64 11.33 0.50
CA ALA A 131 -4.68 10.66 -0.38
C ALA A 131 -3.62 11.61 -0.97
N MET A 132 -3.98 12.86 -1.28
CA MET A 132 -3.02 13.84 -1.82
C MET A 132 -1.99 14.27 -0.76
N ASP A 133 -2.42 14.52 0.48
CA ASP A 133 -1.52 14.85 1.60
C ASP A 133 -0.57 13.70 1.92
N LEU A 134 -1.08 12.47 1.92
CA LEU A 134 -0.27 11.26 2.11
C LEU A 134 0.75 11.06 0.99
N ALA A 135 0.30 11.22 -0.26
CA ALA A 135 1.12 10.97 -1.43
C ALA A 135 2.30 11.95 -1.53
N ILE A 136 2.10 13.22 -1.18
CA ILE A 136 3.13 14.25 -1.28
C ILE A 136 4.00 14.29 -0.01
N GLY A 137 3.40 14.02 1.16
CA GLY A 137 4.03 14.31 2.44
C GLY A 137 4.86 13.19 3.04
N ALA A 138 4.56 11.92 2.74
CA ALA A 138 5.33 10.80 3.29
C ALA A 138 6.75 10.72 2.72
N ARG A 139 7.71 10.22 3.51
CA ARG A 139 9.11 10.05 3.07
C ARG A 139 9.24 9.03 1.94
N ALA A 140 8.39 8.01 1.97
CA ALA A 140 8.24 7.06 0.88
C ALA A 140 6.76 6.76 0.66
N LEU A 141 6.32 6.80 -0.59
CA LEU A 141 4.99 6.38 -0.99
C LEU A 141 5.07 5.03 -1.69
N TRP A 142 4.44 4.03 -1.08
CA TRP A 142 4.31 2.70 -1.66
C TRP A 142 2.87 2.49 -2.15
N VAL A 143 2.73 1.66 -3.17
CA VAL A 143 1.42 1.30 -3.72
C VAL A 143 1.23 -0.21 -3.63
N MET A 144 0.03 -0.65 -3.26
CA MET A 144 -0.38 -2.05 -3.32
C MET A 144 -1.57 -2.19 -4.26
N MET A 145 -1.40 -2.91 -5.37
CA MET A 145 -2.41 -3.00 -6.42
C MET A 145 -2.33 -4.31 -7.21
N GLN A 146 -3.36 -4.69 -7.96
CA GLN A 146 -3.20 -5.69 -9.03
C GLN A 146 -2.45 -5.05 -10.21
N ALA A 147 -1.58 -5.79 -10.88
CA ALA A 147 -0.82 -5.34 -12.05
C ALA A 147 -1.71 -5.09 -13.27
N ARG A 148 -2.86 -5.79 -13.35
CA ARG A 148 -3.85 -5.63 -14.42
C ARG A 148 -5.26 -5.41 -13.89
N THR A 149 -6.11 -4.81 -14.71
CA THR A 149 -7.56 -4.75 -14.46
C THR A 149 -8.20 -6.13 -14.63
N ARG A 150 -9.50 -6.25 -14.31
CA ARG A 150 -10.26 -7.48 -14.54
C ARG A 150 -10.34 -7.85 -16.04
N GLU A 151 -10.31 -6.85 -16.91
CA GLU A 151 -10.29 -6.98 -18.37
C GLU A 151 -8.88 -7.24 -18.92
N GLY A 152 -7.87 -7.37 -18.05
CA GLY A 152 -6.49 -7.70 -18.44
C GLY A 152 -5.64 -6.52 -18.93
N ARG A 153 -6.12 -5.27 -18.77
CA ARG A 153 -5.34 -4.07 -19.12
C ARG A 153 -4.25 -3.81 -18.09
N PRO A 154 -2.99 -3.53 -18.48
CA PRO A 154 -1.93 -3.12 -17.56
C PRO A 154 -2.31 -1.87 -16.76
N ARG A 155 -1.84 -1.81 -15.51
CA ARG A 155 -2.05 -0.67 -14.61
C ARG A 155 -0.75 0.01 -14.17
N LEU A 156 0.39 -0.64 -14.47
CA LEU A 156 1.71 -0.03 -14.43
C LEU A 156 2.01 0.44 -15.85
N VAL A 157 1.95 1.76 -16.06
CA VAL A 157 1.84 2.40 -17.38
C VAL A 157 3.01 3.35 -17.65
N SER A 158 3.23 3.76 -18.90
CA SER A 158 4.22 4.80 -19.20
C SER A 158 3.79 6.16 -18.65
N HIS A 159 2.51 6.51 -18.83
CA HIS A 159 1.88 7.72 -18.32
C HIS A 159 0.46 7.38 -17.86
N CYS A 160 0.03 7.94 -16.74
CA CYS A 160 -1.37 7.82 -16.31
C CYS A 160 -2.29 8.55 -17.28
N THR A 161 -3.44 7.97 -17.53
CA THR A 161 -4.54 8.58 -18.30
C THR A 161 -5.64 9.08 -17.38
N LEU A 162 -5.72 8.52 -16.17
CA LEU A 162 -6.65 8.94 -15.13
C LEU A 162 -6.16 10.19 -14.39
N PRO A 163 -7.08 10.96 -13.75
CA PRO A 163 -6.72 12.13 -12.95
C PRO A 163 -5.69 11.78 -11.86
N LEU A 164 -4.60 12.55 -11.84
CA LEU A 164 -3.53 12.33 -10.88
C LEU A 164 -3.94 12.69 -9.46
N THR A 165 -3.39 11.93 -8.52
CA THR A 165 -3.35 12.19 -7.07
C THR A 165 -2.06 12.91 -6.71
N GLY A 166 -0.94 12.49 -7.32
CA GLY A 166 0.36 13.13 -7.19
C GLY A 166 1.25 12.75 -8.38
N ALA A 167 2.14 13.66 -8.77
CA ALA A 167 3.08 13.44 -9.86
C ALA A 167 4.45 13.06 -9.32
N GLY A 168 5.06 11.99 -9.83
CA GLY A 168 6.39 11.53 -9.43
C GLY A 168 6.55 11.19 -7.95
N VAL A 169 5.47 10.80 -7.28
CA VAL A 169 5.43 10.56 -5.82
C VAL A 169 5.68 9.10 -5.43
N VAL A 170 5.33 8.13 -6.28
CA VAL A 170 5.42 6.69 -5.95
C VAL A 170 6.86 6.20 -6.04
N ASN A 171 7.36 5.56 -4.99
CA ASN A 171 8.71 4.98 -4.95
C ASN A 171 8.73 3.46 -5.15
N ARG A 172 7.64 2.76 -4.78
CA ARG A 172 7.53 1.29 -4.90
C ARG A 172 6.11 0.83 -5.15
N VAL A 173 5.94 -0.20 -5.99
CA VAL A 173 4.66 -0.87 -6.23
C VAL A 173 4.76 -2.36 -5.90
N TYR A 174 3.80 -2.83 -5.11
CA TYR A 174 3.54 -4.24 -4.82
C TYR A 174 2.37 -4.71 -5.67
N THR A 175 2.59 -5.79 -6.42
CA THR A 175 1.59 -6.36 -7.33
C THR A 175 1.43 -7.87 -7.18
N ASP A 176 0.42 -8.42 -7.85
CA ASP A 176 0.16 -9.86 -7.90
C ASP A 176 1.24 -10.65 -8.67
N ILE A 177 2.17 -9.97 -9.33
CA ILE A 177 3.28 -10.59 -10.09
C ILE A 177 4.67 -10.28 -9.54
N GLY A 178 4.80 -9.30 -8.64
CA GLY A 178 6.10 -8.86 -8.17
C GLY A 178 6.09 -7.52 -7.46
N VAL A 179 7.28 -7.13 -7.01
CA VAL A 179 7.59 -5.85 -6.37
C VAL A 179 8.52 -5.06 -7.29
N PHE A 180 8.18 -3.80 -7.53
CA PHE A 180 8.90 -2.91 -8.44
C PHE A 180 9.26 -1.61 -7.70
N ASP A 181 10.54 -1.24 -7.71
CA ASP A 181 10.95 0.12 -7.36
C ASP A 181 10.77 1.02 -8.59
N LEU A 182 10.51 2.32 -8.41
CA LEU A 182 10.49 3.28 -9.52
C LEU A 182 11.79 4.09 -9.51
N ARG A 183 12.51 4.10 -10.63
CA ARG A 183 13.79 4.80 -10.77
C ARG A 183 13.98 5.34 -12.18
N ASP A 184 14.35 6.61 -12.29
CA ASP A 184 14.68 7.27 -13.56
C ASP A 184 13.64 7.02 -14.67
N GLY A 185 12.35 7.05 -14.32
CA GLY A 185 11.26 6.82 -15.28
C GLY A 185 11.07 5.37 -15.71
N HIS A 186 11.55 4.40 -14.94
CA HIS A 186 11.41 2.96 -15.20
C HIS A 186 10.87 2.21 -13.99
N PHE A 187 10.11 1.14 -14.25
CA PHE A 187 9.84 0.10 -13.26
C PHE A 187 11.05 -0.82 -13.16
N VAL A 188 11.63 -0.93 -11.97
CA VAL A 188 12.79 -1.77 -11.69
C VAL A 188 12.33 -2.97 -10.85
N PRO A 189 12.29 -4.20 -11.40
CA PRO A 189 11.83 -5.36 -10.66
C PRO A 189 12.81 -5.69 -9.53
N ARG A 190 12.31 -5.63 -8.30
CA ARG A 190 13.02 -6.03 -7.08
C ARG A 190 12.84 -7.52 -6.82
N ALA A 191 11.61 -8.00 -6.97
CA ALA A 191 11.28 -9.40 -6.79
C ALA A 191 10.10 -9.79 -7.68
N LEU A 192 10.12 -11.00 -8.24
CA LEU A 192 9.03 -11.53 -9.08
C LEU A 192 8.51 -12.85 -8.51
N VAL A 193 7.27 -13.20 -8.84
CA VAL A 193 6.72 -14.52 -8.48
C VAL A 193 7.49 -15.66 -9.16
N PRO A 194 7.55 -16.85 -8.55
CA PRO A 194 8.21 -18.01 -9.15
C PRO A 194 7.69 -18.33 -10.56
N GLY A 195 8.62 -18.46 -11.50
CA GLY A 195 8.34 -18.79 -12.89
C GLY A 195 7.90 -17.61 -13.77
N LEU A 196 7.99 -16.36 -13.29
CA LEU A 196 7.91 -15.17 -14.14
C LEU A 196 9.31 -14.69 -14.51
N ASP A 197 9.64 -14.76 -15.79
CA ASP A 197 10.87 -14.19 -16.33
C ASP A 197 10.70 -12.68 -16.61
N VAL A 198 11.78 -11.92 -16.45
CA VAL A 198 11.80 -10.48 -16.74
C VAL A 198 11.40 -10.19 -18.19
N SER A 199 11.84 -11.03 -19.14
CA SER A 199 11.49 -10.89 -20.56
C SER A 199 9.99 -10.92 -20.81
N ALA A 200 9.20 -11.59 -19.96
CA ALA A 200 7.75 -11.67 -20.06
C ALA A 200 7.01 -10.49 -19.39
N LEU A 201 7.71 -9.56 -18.72
CA LEU A 201 7.06 -8.44 -18.02
C LEU A 201 6.32 -7.49 -18.95
N HIS A 202 6.76 -7.35 -20.20
CA HIS A 202 6.10 -6.52 -21.21
C HIS A 202 4.65 -6.94 -21.48
N GLU A 203 4.29 -8.19 -21.18
CA GLU A 203 2.90 -8.63 -21.29
C GLU A 203 2.02 -8.01 -20.19
N TRP A 204 2.59 -7.72 -19.02
CA TRP A 204 1.88 -7.31 -17.80
C TRP A 204 1.94 -5.83 -17.50
N ILE A 205 3.02 -5.18 -17.92
CA ILE A 205 3.35 -3.80 -17.64
C ILE A 205 3.50 -3.11 -18.99
N SER A 206 2.78 -2.01 -19.21
CA SER A 206 2.91 -1.22 -20.43
C SER A 206 3.93 -0.09 -20.31
N GLY A 207 4.33 0.26 -19.09
CA GLY A 207 5.42 1.19 -18.84
C GLY A 207 6.82 0.58 -19.07
N PRO A 208 7.84 1.43 -19.27
CA PRO A 208 9.21 0.98 -19.44
C PRO A 208 9.74 0.25 -18.20
N VAL A 209 10.44 -0.86 -18.42
CA VAL A 209 11.06 -1.70 -17.39
C VAL A 209 12.57 -1.67 -17.57
N ARG A 210 13.32 -1.52 -16.48
CA ARG A 210 14.79 -1.55 -16.48
C ARG A 210 15.31 -2.52 -15.43
N LEU A 211 16.36 -3.27 -15.78
CA LEU A 211 17.09 -4.10 -14.83
C LEU A 211 18.30 -3.35 -14.29
N ASP A 212 18.37 -3.19 -12.97
CA ASP A 212 19.50 -2.57 -12.27
C ASP A 212 20.35 -3.61 -11.52
N GLY A 213 20.03 -4.90 -11.62
CA GLY A 213 20.72 -5.95 -10.88
C GLY A 213 19.92 -7.27 -10.84
N PRO A 214 20.33 -8.22 -9.98
CA PRO A 214 19.61 -9.47 -9.81
C PRO A 214 18.20 -9.23 -9.26
N VAL A 215 17.23 -9.96 -9.81
CA VAL A 215 15.83 -9.91 -9.39
C VAL A 215 15.57 -11.08 -8.45
N ALA A 216 15.07 -10.81 -7.24
CA ALA A 216 14.74 -11.85 -6.29
C ALA A 216 13.51 -12.64 -6.73
N VAL A 217 13.37 -13.87 -6.21
CA VAL A 217 12.15 -14.66 -6.38
C VAL A 217 11.35 -14.58 -5.08
N ILE A 218 10.09 -14.18 -5.17
CA ILE A 218 9.20 -14.10 -4.01
C ILE A 218 8.93 -15.51 -3.51
N ASP A 219 9.29 -15.76 -2.26
CA ASP A 219 8.87 -16.97 -1.57
C ASP A 219 7.36 -16.93 -1.36
N LEU A 220 6.64 -17.84 -2.02
CA LEU A 220 5.21 -18.03 -1.83
C LEU A 220 5.03 -18.97 -0.63
N PRO A 221 4.82 -18.47 0.61
CA PRO A 221 4.54 -19.36 1.71
C PRO A 221 3.33 -20.21 1.34
N ARG A 222 3.40 -21.51 1.64
CA ARG A 222 2.22 -22.37 1.62
C ARG A 222 1.18 -21.73 2.51
N THR A 223 0.03 -21.34 1.95
CA THR A 223 -1.09 -20.81 2.72
C THR A 223 -1.44 -21.84 3.80
N PRO A 224 -1.28 -21.53 5.10
CA PRO A 224 -1.85 -22.40 6.13
C PRO A 224 -3.37 -22.42 5.91
N PRO A 225 -4.05 -23.55 6.13
CA PRO A 225 -5.51 -23.56 6.12
C PRO A 225 -6.03 -22.47 7.06
N LEU A 226 -7.11 -21.80 6.66
CA LEU A 226 -7.82 -20.85 7.50
C LEU A 226 -7.98 -21.47 8.89
N LYS A 227 -7.58 -20.76 9.96
CA LYS A 227 -8.08 -21.11 11.29
C LYS A 227 -9.60 -20.99 11.18
N GLU A 228 -10.29 -22.12 11.25
CA GLU A 228 -11.73 -22.15 11.44
C GLU A 228 -12.01 -21.30 12.68
N THR A 229 -12.68 -20.18 12.48
CA THR A 229 -13.36 -19.49 13.58
C THR A 229 -14.36 -20.49 14.12
N SER A 230 -13.99 -21.13 15.23
CA SER A 230 -14.89 -22.00 15.98
C SER A 230 -16.05 -21.12 16.44
N THR A 231 -17.23 -21.45 15.90
CA THR A 231 -18.61 -21.17 16.36
C THR A 231 -18.82 -20.10 17.42
#